data_AF-A0A257NXN2-F1
#
_entry.id   AF-A0A257NXN2-F1
#
_cell.length_a   1.000
_cell.length_b   1.000
_cell.length_c   1.000
_cell.angle_alpha   90.00
_cell.angle_beta   90.00
_cell.angle_gamma   90.00
#
_symmetry.space_group_name_H-M   'P 1'
#
loop_
_entity.id
_entity.type
_entity.pdbx_description
1 polymer ?
#
loop_
_entity_poly.entity_id
_entity_poly.type
_entity_poly.pdbx_seq_one_letter_code
_entity_poly.pdbx_strand_id
1 'polypeptide(L)' 'MDNEKYLEKKRMSAEDAATILSQTLEDVAARRITLRHALAVSRVASALAKVIEITDLNARVEFLEEVLKKRKTK' A
#
# COMPACT_ATOMS: atom_id res chain seq x y z
N MET A 1 -17.71 14.96 -29.06
CA MET A 1 -16.30 15.26 -28.79
C MET A 1 -16.09 15.08 -27.31
N ASP A 2 -15.59 13.90 -26.98
CA ASP A 2 -15.66 13.24 -25.69
C ASP A 2 -14.73 13.92 -24.68
N ASN A 3 -15.31 14.37 -23.57
CA ASN A 3 -14.60 15.08 -22.51
C ASN A 3 -14.49 14.21 -21.25
N GLU A 4 -14.17 12.93 -21.43
CA GLU A 4 -13.77 12.03 -20.35
C GLU A 4 -12.28 11.74 -20.49
N LYS A 5 -11.46 12.75 -20.17
CA LYS A 5 -10.04 12.51 -19.93
C LYS A 5 -9.94 11.83 -18.58
N TYR A 6 -10.11 10.51 -18.58
CA TYR A 6 -9.90 9.63 -17.44
C TYR A 6 -8.59 10.05 -16.77
N LEU A 7 -8.70 10.64 -15.58
CA LEU A 7 -7.61 10.68 -14.63
C LEU A 7 -7.25 9.21 -14.43
N GLU A 8 -6.22 8.72 -15.13
CA GLU A 8 -5.53 7.51 -14.71
C GLU A 8 -5.16 7.76 -13.25
N LYS A 9 -5.95 7.19 -12.34
CA LYS A 9 -5.67 7.19 -10.91
C LYS A 9 -4.33 6.48 -10.80
N LYS A 10 -3.25 7.26 -10.76
CA LYS A 10 -1.89 6.77 -10.58
C LYS A 10 -1.92 5.89 -9.34
N ARG A 11 -1.83 4.58 -9.54
CA ARG A 11 -1.86 3.61 -8.45
C ARG A 11 -0.62 3.89 -7.61
N MET A 12 -0.83 4.28 -6.36
CA MET A 12 0.25 4.55 -5.41
C MET A 12 0.98 3.23 -5.12
N SER A 13 2.31 3.23 -5.26
CA SER A 13 3.12 2.07 -4.90
C SER A 13 3.28 1.97 -3.38
N ALA A 14 3.77 0.82 -2.90
CA ALA A 14 4.11 0.67 -1.48
C ALA A 14 5.25 1.62 -1.04
N GLU A 15 6.18 1.91 -1.95
CA GLU A 15 7.32 2.82 -1.73
C GLU A 15 6.85 4.29 -1.62
N ASP A 16 5.90 4.68 -2.47
CA ASP A 16 5.25 5.99 -2.39
C ASP A 16 4.57 6.17 -1.04
N ALA A 17 3.83 5.16 -0.59
CA ALA A 17 3.19 5.16 0.72
C ALA A 17 4.20 5.26 1.86
N ALA A 18 5.29 4.47 1.82
CA ALA A 18 6.35 4.53 2.84
C ALA A 18 7.03 5.90 2.92
N THR A 19 7.23 6.56 1.77
CA THR A 19 7.79 7.90 1.69
C THR A 19 6.88 8.92 2.37
N ILE A 20 5.57 8.91 2.06
CA ILE A 20 4.58 9.80 2.68
C ILE A 20 4.53 9.61 4.20
N LEU A 21 4.58 8.35 4.67
CA LEU A 21 4.56 8.05 6.09
C LEU A 21 5.80 8.58 6.81
N SER A 22 6.98 8.39 6.22
CA SER A 22 8.24 8.87 6.78
C SER A 22 8.23 10.40 6.88
N GLN A 23 7.84 11.09 5.80
CA GLN A 23 7.73 12.55 5.78
C GLN A 23 6.73 13.06 6.83
N THR A 24 5.60 12.37 6.99
CA THR A 24 4.59 12.75 7.98
C THR A 24 5.16 12.63 9.40
N LEU A 25 5.90 11.56 9.71
CA LEU A 25 6.54 11.39 11.03
C LEU A 25 7.52 12.53 11.33
N GLU A 26 8.33 12.93 10.34
CA GLU A 26 9.23 14.07 10.46
C GLU A 26 8.46 15.38 10.71
N ASP A 27 7.37 15.61 9.98
CA ASP A 27 6.55 16.81 10.13
C ASP A 27 5.82 16.85 11.49
N VAL A 28 5.44 15.70 12.06
CA VAL A 28 4.94 15.62 13.44
C VAL A 28 6.04 16.00 14.42
N ALA A 29 7.23 15.40 14.29
CA ALA A 29 8.36 15.65 15.17
C ALA A 29 8.78 17.14 15.14
N ALA A 30 8.76 17.73 13.95
CA ALA A 30 9.03 19.15 13.71
C ALA A 30 7.85 20.08 14.06
N ARG A 31 6.72 19.54 14.55
CA ARG A 31 5.47 20.27 14.84
C ARG A 31 4.95 21.11 13.67
N ARG A 32 5.23 20.69 12.44
CA ARG A 32 4.80 21.33 11.18
C ARG A 32 3.38 20.98 10.81
N ILE A 33 2.85 19.89 11.36
CA ILE A 33 1.45 19.47 11.17
C ILE A 33 0.71 19.30 12.49
N THR A 34 -0.62 19.33 12.41
CA THR A 34 -1.48 19.12 13.57
C THR A 34 -1.55 17.63 13.94
N LEU A 35 -1.79 17.34 15.23
CA LEU A 35 -2.01 15.97 15.72
C LEU A 35 -3.17 15.27 15.00
N ARG A 36 -4.22 16.00 14.61
CA ARG A 36 -5.34 15.45 13.85
C ARG A 36 -4.91 14.97 12.47
N HIS A 37 -4.03 15.71 11.79
CA HIS A 37 -3.47 15.31 10.51
C HIS A 37 -2.59 14.06 10.67
N ALA A 38 -1.71 14.05 11.68
CA ALA A 38 -0.88 12.90 12.01
C ALA A 38 -1.68 11.62 12.24
N LEU A 39 -2.78 11.72 13.00
CA LEU A 39 -3.69 10.60 13.26
C LEU A 39 -4.37 10.09 11.99
N ALA A 40 -4.78 10.98 11.09
CA ALA A 40 -5.39 10.58 9.82
C ALA A 40 -4.39 9.79 8.96
N VAL A 41 -3.16 10.29 8.83
CA VAL A 41 -2.10 9.60 8.08
C VAL A 41 -1.74 8.26 8.72
N SER A 42 -1.61 8.19 10.05
CA SER A 42 -1.34 6.94 10.77
C SER A 42 -2.40 5.87 10.51
N ARG A 43 -3.69 6.25 10.49
CA ARG A 43 -4.78 5.31 10.18
C ARG A 43 -4.70 4.77 8.75
N VAL A 44 -4.39 5.65 7.80
CA VAL A 44 -4.17 5.25 6.40
C VAL A 44 -2.96 4.33 6.28
N ALA A 45 -1.87 4.62 7.00
CA ALA A 45 -0.68 3.78 7.11
C ALA A 45 -1.01 2.36 7.56
N SER A 46 -1.74 2.23 8.67
CA SER A 46 -2.10 0.94 9.24
C SER A 46 -3.03 0.15 8.33
N ALA A 47 -3.95 0.83 7.62
CA ALA A 47 -4.79 0.19 6.63
C ALA A 47 -3.97 -0.31 5.43
N LEU A 48 -3.03 0.50 4.91
CA LEU A 48 -2.14 0.12 3.82
C LEU A 48 -1.22 -1.05 4.19
N ALA A 49 -0.65 -1.04 5.41
CA ALA A 49 0.19 -2.13 5.90
C ALA A 49 -0.55 -3.47 5.88
N LYS A 50 -1.80 -3.50 6.35
CA LYS A 50 -2.65 -4.70 6.30
C LYS A 50 -2.93 -5.14 4.87
N VAL A 51 -3.18 -4.20 3.95
CA VAL A 51 -3.41 -4.53 2.54
C VAL A 51 -2.16 -5.13 1.90
N ILE A 52 -0.98 -4.58 2.19
CA ILE A 52 0.30 -5.12 1.71
C ILE A 52 0.53 -6.53 2.25
N GLU A 53 0.31 -6.76 3.55
CA GLU A 53 0.46 -8.07 4.18
C GLU A 53 -0.47 -9.12 3.56
N ILE A 54 -1.75 -8.77 3.34
CA ILE A 54 -2.71 -9.64 2.66
C ILE A 54 -2.27 -9.92 1.21
N THR A 55 -1.76 -8.92 0.51
CA THR A 55 -1.32 -9.06 -0.88
C THR A 55 -0.10 -9.98 -0.99
N ASP A 56 0.89 -9.81 -0.12
CA ASP A 56 2.07 -10.69 -0.04
C ASP A 56 1.67 -12.13 0.32
N LEU A 57 0.76 -12.29 1.29
CA LEU A 57 0.25 -13.60 1.66
C LEU A 57 -0.45 -14.31 0.49
N ASN A 58 -1.27 -13.59 -0.27
CA ASN A 58 -1.92 -14.13 -1.47
C ASN A 58 -0.91 -14.54 -2.54
N ALA A 59 0.10 -13.72 -2.81
CA ALA A 59 1.16 -14.05 -3.77
C ALA A 59 1.93 -15.32 -3.35
N ARG A 60 2.21 -15.48 -2.05
CA ARG A 60 2.86 -16.67 -1.50
C ARG A 60 1.97 -17.91 -1.61
N VAL A 61 0.67 -17.78 -1.36
CA VAL A 61 -0.30 -18.88 -1.54
C VAL A 61 -0.34 -19.30 -3.01
N GLU A 62 -0.46 -18.35 -3.93
CA GLU A 62 -0.49 -18.62 -5.37
C GLU A 62 0.78 -19.35 -5.84
N PHE A 63 1.95 -18.91 -5.35
CA PHE A 63 3.22 -19.60 -5.61
C PHE A 63 3.21 -21.05 -5.08
N LEU A 64 2.72 -21.28 -3.86
CA LEU A 64 2.65 -22.62 -3.29
C LEU A 64 1.67 -23.52 -4.07
N GLU A 65 0.53 -22.99 -4.51
CA GLU A 65 -0.42 -23.70 -5.35
C GLU A 65 0.19 -24.10 -6.70
N GLU A 66 0.90 -23.18 -7.35
CA GLU A 66 1.69 -23.43 -8.57
C GLU A 66 2.70 -24.57 -8.38
N VAL A 67 3.45 -24.55 -7.28
CA VAL A 67 4.45 -25.59 -6.96
C VAL A 67 3.78 -26.94 -6.71
N LEU A 68 2.68 -26.99 -5.96
CA LEU A 68 1.94 -28.22 -5.68
C LEU A 68 1.30 -28.81 -6.93
N LYS A 69 0.74 -27.96 -7.82
CA LYS A 69 0.24 -28.38 -9.14
C LYS A 69 1.34 -29.08 -9.94
N LYS A 70 2.52 -28.47 -10.04
CA LYS A 70 3.69 -29.03 -10.74
C LYS A 70 4.18 -30.35 -10.14
N ARG A 71 4.04 -30.54 -8.82
CA ARG A 71 4.37 -31.82 -8.16
C ARG A 71 3.32 -32.92 -8.38
N LYS A 72 2.05 -32.58 -8.53
CA LYS A 72 0.97 -33.55 -8.83
C LYS A 72 0.95 -34.01 -10.29
N THR A 73 1.54 -33.25 -11.20
CA THR A 73 1.62 -33.59 -12.64
C THR A 73 2.83 -34.45 -12.99
N LYS A 74 3.67 -34.80 -12.02
CA LYS A 74 4.88 -35.61 -12.16
C LYS A 74 4.71 -36.92 -11.40
#